data_AF-A0A4P6H2H2-F1
#
_entry.id   AF-A0A4P6H2H2-F1
#
_cell.length_a   1.000
_cell.length_b   1.000
_cell.length_c   1.000
_cell.angle_alpha   90.00
_cell.angle_beta   90.00
_cell.angle_gamma   90.00
#
_symmetry.space_group_name_H-M   'P 1'
#
loop_
_entity.id
_entity.type
_entity.pdbx_description
1 polymer ?
#
loop_
_entity_poly.entity_id
_entity_poly.type
_entity_poly.pdbx_seq_one_letter_code
_entity_poly.pdbx_strand_id
1 'polypeptide(L)'
;MFRHCSGEGWGMKQVLAALAVLSVVGCQTPYQDMGLMGGVTAAPLGGDVYRISARGNGYTDPTLIQDYVLLKAAETALQAGKTHFVIVGSNDASRQEFGQTQGVMQTNVYGNTAFTTYTPGSTYQIVKPGQDLIIRIGNLTGPNNIGAFDANQVFNAINPRVNRPKKA
;
A
#
# COMPACT_ATOMS: atom_id res chain seq x y z
N MET A 1 7.48 -45.79 39.58
CA MET A 1 6.19 -45.20 39.16
C MET A 1 6.49 -44.16 38.09
N PHE A 2 6.55 -44.58 36.82
CA PHE A 2 6.96 -43.72 35.69
C PHE A 2 5.73 -43.07 35.06
N ARG A 3 5.75 -41.73 34.98
CA ARG A 3 4.76 -40.87 34.32
C ARG A 3 4.80 -41.12 32.81
N HIS A 4 3.71 -41.66 32.26
CA HIS A 4 3.50 -41.71 30.82
C HIS A 4 2.97 -40.36 30.32
N CYS A 5 3.72 -39.76 29.41
CA CYS A 5 3.34 -38.59 28.62
C CYS A 5 2.48 -39.09 27.46
N SER A 6 1.21 -38.68 27.39
CA SER A 6 0.32 -38.98 26.26
C SER A 6 0.38 -37.82 25.28
N GLY A 7 1.02 -38.05 24.12
CA GLY A 7 1.02 -37.12 23.01
C GLY A 7 -0.32 -37.12 22.28
N GLU A 8 -1.04 -36.00 22.35
CA GLU A 8 -2.24 -35.77 21.54
C GLU A 8 -1.80 -35.36 20.13
N GLY A 9 -1.99 -36.27 19.17
CA GLY A 9 -1.77 -36.02 17.75
C GLY A 9 -2.78 -35.00 17.23
N TRP A 10 -2.33 -33.76 17.03
CA TRP A 10 -3.09 -32.73 16.35
C TRP A 10 -3.27 -33.13 14.88
N GLY A 11 -4.47 -33.60 14.53
CA GLY A 11 -4.77 -34.06 13.18
C GLY A 11 -4.50 -32.99 12.13
N MET A 12 -3.92 -33.40 11.00
CA MET A 12 -3.56 -32.58 9.82
C MET A 12 -4.68 -31.61 9.36
N LYS A 13 -5.94 -31.97 9.61
CA LYS A 13 -7.13 -31.15 9.31
C LYS A 13 -7.25 -29.87 10.15
N GLN A 14 -6.75 -29.89 11.39
CA GLN A 14 -6.81 -28.72 12.27
C GLN A 14 -5.62 -27.77 12.07
N VAL A 15 -4.49 -28.25 11.55
CA VAL A 15 -3.37 -27.40 11.10
C VAL A 15 -3.76 -26.61 9.84
N LEU A 16 -4.48 -27.23 8.91
CA LEU A 16 -5.00 -26.56 7.71
C LEU A 16 -6.05 -25.48 8.03
N ALA A 17 -6.90 -25.71 9.03
CA ALA A 17 -7.87 -24.72 9.50
C ALA A 17 -7.21 -23.52 10.20
N ALA A 18 -6.10 -23.73 10.92
CA ALA A 18 -5.32 -22.66 11.54
C ALA A 18 -4.55 -21.81 10.51
N LEU A 19 -4.09 -22.40 9.40
CA LEU A 19 -3.45 -21.65 8.30
C LEU A 19 -4.44 -20.76 7.51
N ALA A 20 -5.71 -21.17 7.40
CA ALA A 20 -6.71 -20.40 6.65
C ALA A 20 -7.12 -19.09 7.37
N VAL A 21 -7.12 -19.08 8.70
CA VAL A 21 -7.55 -17.92 9.51
C VAL A 21 -6.50 -16.80 9.56
N LEU A 22 -5.23 -17.07 9.23
CA LEU A 22 -4.14 -16.07 9.26
C LEU A 22 -4.02 -15.18 8.01
N SER A 23 -4.86 -15.38 6.98
CA SER A 23 -4.66 -14.73 5.67
C SER A 23 -5.54 -13.50 5.41
N VAL A 24 -6.34 -13.04 6.38
CA VAL A 24 -7.13 -11.79 6.24
C VAL A 24 -6.29 -10.57 6.64
N VAL A 25 -5.08 -10.46 6.09
CA VAL A 25 -4.33 -9.20 6.09
C VAL A 25 -4.69 -8.53 4.78
N GLY A 26 -5.41 -7.41 4.83
CA GLY A 26 -5.88 -6.72 3.63
C GLY A 26 -4.77 -6.59 2.60
N CYS A 27 -5.06 -6.90 1.34
CA CYS A 27 -4.09 -6.92 0.23
C CYS A 27 -3.53 -5.53 -0.13
N GLN A 28 -3.71 -4.53 0.73
CA GLN A 28 -3.16 -3.18 0.55
C GLN A 28 -1.66 -3.16 0.79
N THR A 29 -0.95 -2.28 0.09
CA THR A 29 0.47 -2.04 0.30
C THR A 29 0.68 -1.45 1.71
N PRO A 30 1.54 -2.05 2.56
CA PRO A 30 1.82 -1.51 3.89
C PRO A 30 2.75 -0.29 3.83
N TYR A 31 2.80 0.48 4.92
CA TYR A 31 3.77 1.56 5.12
C TYR A 31 5.15 0.97 5.43
N GLN A 32 6.01 1.00 4.42
CA GLN A 32 7.37 0.51 4.46
C GLN A 32 8.21 1.26 3.43
N ASP A 33 9.53 1.09 3.47
CA ASP A 33 10.40 1.64 2.44
C ASP A 33 10.05 1.07 1.05
N MET A 34 10.25 1.90 0.02
CA MET A 34 9.88 1.56 -1.36
C MET A 34 10.51 0.24 -1.82
N GLY A 35 9.65 -0.68 -2.27
CA GLY A 35 10.05 -1.95 -2.85
C GLY A 35 9.26 -2.31 -4.10
N LEU A 36 9.37 -3.57 -4.52
CA LEU A 36 8.79 -4.08 -5.77
C LEU A 36 7.25 -4.02 -5.79
N MET A 37 6.61 -4.16 -4.62
CA MET A 37 5.16 -4.09 -4.45
C MET A 37 4.65 -2.69 -4.02
N GLY A 38 5.52 -1.67 -4.10
CA GLY A 38 5.26 -0.33 -3.63
C GLY A 38 5.86 -0.05 -2.24
N GLY A 39 5.38 1.01 -1.61
CA GLY A 39 5.92 1.56 -0.37
C GLY A 39 6.09 3.07 -0.49
N VAL A 40 6.90 3.64 0.40
CA VAL A 40 7.19 5.07 0.43
C VAL A 40 8.69 5.33 0.54
N THR A 41 9.16 6.41 -0.05
CA THR A 41 10.57 6.82 0.05
C THR A 41 10.71 8.33 0.08
N ALA A 42 11.84 8.79 0.61
CA ALA A 42 12.26 10.19 0.59
C ALA A 42 13.63 10.26 -0.09
N ALA A 43 13.75 11.06 -1.15
CA ALA A 43 14.98 11.28 -1.88
C ALA A 43 15.39 12.76 -1.79
N PRO A 44 16.62 13.08 -1.35
CA PRO A 44 17.09 14.47 -1.32
C PRO A 44 17.21 15.00 -2.76
N LEU A 45 16.78 16.24 -2.98
CA LEU A 45 16.97 16.97 -4.24
C LEU A 45 18.10 18.00 -4.16
N GLY A 46 18.58 18.29 -2.95
CA GLY A 46 19.62 19.28 -2.66
C GLY A 46 19.12 20.34 -1.67
N GLY A 47 20.02 20.78 -0.78
CA GLY A 47 19.65 21.63 0.35
C GLY A 47 18.63 20.94 1.28
N ASP A 48 17.73 21.72 1.88
CA ASP A 48 16.63 21.23 2.74
C ASP A 48 15.41 20.76 1.92
N VAL A 49 15.58 20.30 0.67
CA VAL A 49 14.49 19.90 -0.24
C VAL A 49 14.53 18.41 -0.54
N TYR A 50 13.37 17.76 -0.45
CA TYR A 50 13.20 16.32 -0.64
C TYR A 50 12.02 16.03 -1.55
N ARG A 51 12.14 14.98 -2.38
CA ARG A 51 11.02 14.35 -3.06
C ARG A 51 10.55 13.16 -2.24
N ILE A 52 9.29 13.18 -1.82
CA ILE A 52 8.61 12.06 -1.20
C ILE A 52 7.78 11.35 -2.27
N SER A 53 7.92 10.03 -2.37
CA SER A 53 7.20 9.23 -3.34
C SER A 53 6.53 8.06 -2.64
N ALA A 54 5.22 7.91 -2.80
CA ALA A 54 4.47 6.74 -2.34
C ALA A 54 3.80 6.02 -3.52
N ARG A 55 3.80 4.69 -3.48
CA ARG A 55 3.20 3.81 -4.49
C ARG A 55 2.41 2.70 -3.82
N GLY A 56 1.15 2.55 -4.22
CA GLY A 56 0.26 1.47 -3.81
C GLY A 56 -0.02 0.49 -4.94
N ASN A 57 -0.58 -0.67 -4.58
CA ASN A 57 -1.11 -1.64 -5.53
C ASN A 57 -2.60 -1.40 -5.82
N GLY A 58 -3.22 -2.22 -6.66
CA GLY A 58 -4.62 -2.07 -7.08
C GLY A 58 -5.67 -2.26 -5.97
N TYR A 59 -5.25 -2.65 -4.77
CA TYR A 59 -6.10 -2.82 -3.59
C TYR A 59 -5.85 -1.74 -2.53
N THR A 60 -4.91 -0.84 -2.76
CA THR A 60 -4.56 0.22 -1.80
C THR A 60 -5.51 1.39 -1.96
N ASP A 61 -5.99 1.95 -0.86
CA ASP A 61 -6.83 3.14 -0.88
C ASP A 61 -6.00 4.39 -1.29
N PRO A 62 -6.45 5.23 -2.25
CA PRO A 62 -5.76 6.45 -2.62
C PRO A 62 -5.54 7.43 -1.46
N THR A 63 -6.46 7.50 -0.50
CA THR A 63 -6.32 8.35 0.70
C THR A 63 -5.18 7.87 1.60
N LEU A 64 -4.96 6.55 1.65
CA LEU A 64 -3.84 5.98 2.40
C LEU A 64 -2.49 6.37 1.77
N ILE A 65 -2.42 6.52 0.45
CA ILE A 65 -1.23 7.02 -0.24
C ILE A 65 -0.93 8.49 0.10
N GLN A 66 -1.96 9.32 0.29
CA GLN A 66 -1.80 10.70 0.78
C GLN A 66 -1.24 10.71 2.20
N ASP A 67 -1.76 9.86 3.08
CA ASP A 67 -1.25 9.68 4.44
C ASP A 67 0.22 9.22 4.42
N TYR A 68 0.61 8.34 3.50
CA TYR A 68 1.98 7.83 3.40
C TYR A 68 2.99 8.93 3.03
N VAL A 69 2.66 9.78 2.04
CA VAL A 69 3.58 10.87 1.67
C VAL A 69 3.68 11.93 2.77
N LEU A 70 2.60 12.23 3.48
CA LEU A 70 2.61 13.19 4.59
C LEU A 70 3.38 12.64 5.80
N LEU A 71 3.16 11.37 6.15
CA LEU A 71 3.89 10.73 7.24
C LEU A 71 5.38 10.66 6.94
N LYS A 72 5.78 10.25 5.72
CA LYS A 72 7.20 10.20 5.35
C LYS A 72 7.82 11.59 5.30
N ALA A 73 7.07 12.62 4.90
CA ALA A 73 7.52 14.01 4.97
C ALA A 73 7.82 14.44 6.42
N ALA A 74 6.92 14.14 7.34
CA ALA A 74 7.10 14.40 8.77
C ALA A 74 8.30 13.62 9.33
N GLU A 75 8.39 12.31 9.07
CA GLU A 75 9.54 11.48 9.46
C GLU A 75 10.86 12.05 8.93
N THR A 76 10.89 12.50 7.66
CA THR A 76 12.09 13.09 7.03
C THR A 76 12.52 14.38 7.72
N ALA A 77 11.56 15.27 8.04
CA ALA A 77 11.85 16.51 8.76
C ALA A 77 12.42 16.23 10.16
N LEU A 78 11.77 15.34 10.92
CA LEU A 78 12.18 14.99 12.28
C LEU A 78 13.54 14.29 12.30
N GLN A 79 13.80 13.38 11.36
CA GLN A 79 15.10 12.70 11.21
C GLN A 79 16.24 13.67 10.90
N ALA A 80 15.95 14.75 10.16
CA ALA A 80 16.89 15.83 9.89
C ALA A 80 16.99 16.87 11.01
N GLY A 81 16.34 16.66 12.16
CA GLY A 81 16.35 17.57 13.30
C GLY A 81 15.58 18.88 13.07
N LYS A 82 14.65 18.90 12.11
CA LYS A 82 13.78 20.06 11.80
C LYS A 82 12.41 19.86 12.43
N THR A 83 11.71 20.96 12.68
CA THR A 83 10.38 20.94 13.32
C THR A 83 9.22 20.97 12.34
N HIS A 84 9.44 21.51 11.13
CA HIS A 84 8.39 21.73 10.15
C HIS A 84 8.81 21.28 8.75
N PHE A 85 7.82 21.07 7.90
CA PHE A 85 8.00 20.95 6.46
C PHE A 85 6.90 21.72 5.72
N VAL A 86 7.20 22.18 4.52
CA VAL A 86 6.22 22.80 3.62
C VAL A 86 6.20 22.01 2.31
N ILE A 87 5.00 21.78 1.79
CA ILE A 87 4.80 21.16 0.48
C ILE A 87 4.98 22.27 -0.57
N VAL A 88 5.98 22.11 -1.45
CA VAL A 88 6.28 23.05 -2.53
C VAL A 88 5.85 22.53 -3.90
N GLY A 89 5.51 21.25 -4.00
CA GLY A 89 4.94 20.63 -5.19
C GLY A 89 4.22 19.34 -4.86
N SER A 90 3.19 19.03 -5.64
CA SER A 90 2.42 17.79 -5.54
C SER A 90 2.08 17.30 -6.94
N ASN A 91 2.17 15.99 -7.17
CA ASN A 91 1.77 15.36 -8.42
C ASN A 91 1.11 14.01 -8.15
N ASP A 92 -0.02 13.77 -8.82
CA ASP A 92 -0.63 12.43 -8.86
C ASP A 92 0.26 11.52 -9.72
N ALA A 93 0.69 10.40 -9.15
CA ALA A 93 1.56 9.42 -9.78
C ALA A 93 0.86 8.05 -9.91
N SER A 94 -0.47 8.04 -9.89
CA SER A 94 -1.29 6.85 -10.07
C SER A 94 -1.06 6.25 -11.45
N ARG A 95 -1.05 4.92 -11.51
CA ARG A 95 -0.84 4.15 -12.74
C ARG A 95 -2.10 3.35 -13.05
N GLN A 96 -2.43 3.25 -14.33
CA GLN A 96 -3.50 2.39 -14.81
C GLN A 96 -2.90 1.14 -15.43
N GLU A 97 -3.51 -0.01 -15.12
CA GLU A 97 -3.19 -1.31 -15.68
C GLU A 97 -4.49 -1.95 -16.15
N PHE A 98 -4.47 -2.70 -17.24
CA PHE A 98 -5.66 -3.35 -17.78
C PHE A 98 -5.55 -4.86 -17.60
N GLY A 99 -6.55 -5.44 -16.94
CA GLY A 99 -6.78 -6.88 -16.90
C GLY A 99 -7.74 -7.30 -17.99
N GLN A 100 -7.65 -8.56 -18.43
CA GLN A 100 -8.60 -9.14 -19.39
C GLN A 100 -9.10 -10.49 -18.88
N THR A 101 -10.40 -10.73 -19.01
CA THR A 101 -10.96 -12.07 -18.86
C THR A 101 -10.98 -12.74 -20.23
N GLN A 102 -10.67 -14.03 -20.26
CA GLN A 102 -10.72 -14.82 -21.50
C GLN A 102 -12.17 -15.03 -21.93
N GLY A 103 -12.45 -14.89 -23.22
CA GLY A 103 -13.71 -15.32 -23.79
C GLY A 103 -13.73 -16.84 -23.92
N VAL A 104 -14.89 -17.46 -23.69
CA VAL A 104 -15.07 -18.91 -23.86
C VAL A 104 -16.09 -19.18 -24.95
N MET A 105 -15.81 -20.19 -25.77
CA MET A 105 -16.73 -20.70 -26.78
C MET A 105 -17.01 -22.16 -26.44
N GLN A 106 -18.28 -22.51 -26.28
CA GLN A 106 -18.71 -23.89 -26.06
C GLN A 106 -19.60 -24.32 -27.21
N THR A 107 -19.20 -25.38 -27.91
CA THR A 107 -20.00 -25.98 -28.99
C THR A 107 -20.55 -27.32 -28.52
N ASN A 108 -21.87 -27.48 -28.55
CA ASN A 108 -22.56 -28.74 -28.27
C ASN A 108 -23.17 -29.27 -29.57
N VAL A 109 -22.92 -30.54 -29.89
CA VAL A 109 -23.43 -31.19 -31.11
C VAL A 109 -24.51 -32.19 -30.72
N TYR A 110 -25.68 -32.11 -31.37
CA TYR A 110 -26.79 -33.04 -31.21
C TYR A 110 -27.21 -33.57 -32.59
N GLY A 111 -26.94 -34.85 -32.86
CA GLY A 111 -27.10 -35.44 -34.19
C GLY A 111 -26.24 -34.72 -35.24
N ASN A 112 -26.88 -34.22 -36.31
CA ASN A 112 -26.24 -33.46 -37.38
C ASN A 112 -26.28 -31.93 -37.15
N THR A 113 -26.67 -31.46 -35.96
CA THR A 113 -26.77 -30.02 -35.63
C THR A 113 -25.76 -29.62 -34.56
N ALA A 114 -25.14 -28.44 -34.70
CA ALA A 114 -24.19 -27.88 -33.74
C ALA A 114 -24.70 -26.55 -33.18
N PHE A 115 -24.67 -26.39 -31.86
CA PHE A 115 -25.01 -25.17 -31.13
C PHE A 115 -23.76 -24.61 -30.48
N THR A 116 -23.38 -23.39 -30.84
CA THR A 116 -22.23 -22.71 -30.23
C THR A 116 -22.70 -21.55 -29.35
N THR A 117 -22.34 -21.62 -28.06
CA THR A 117 -22.51 -20.52 -27.11
C THR A 117 -21.18 -19.80 -26.95
N TYR A 118 -21.17 -18.50 -27.23
CA TYR A 118 -20.00 -17.64 -27.06
C TYR A 118 -20.23 -16.68 -25.89
N THR A 119 -19.33 -16.71 -24.91
CA THR A 119 -19.25 -15.74 -23.83
C THR A 119 -18.02 -14.88 -24.06
N PRO A 120 -18.16 -13.60 -24.44
CA PRO A 120 -17.03 -12.73 -24.70
C PRO A 120 -16.22 -12.46 -23.42
N GLY A 121 -14.91 -12.28 -23.60
CA GLY A 121 -14.04 -11.72 -22.58
C GLY A 121 -14.31 -10.24 -22.38
N SER A 122 -13.87 -9.68 -21.26
CA SER A 122 -13.99 -8.25 -20.96
C SER A 122 -12.67 -7.70 -20.44
N THR A 123 -12.40 -6.44 -20.77
CA THR A 123 -11.24 -5.70 -20.26
C THR A 123 -11.67 -4.85 -19.06
N TYR A 124 -10.91 -4.86 -17.97
CA TYR A 124 -11.17 -4.04 -16.80
C TYR A 124 -9.92 -3.25 -16.40
N GLN A 125 -10.13 -2.05 -15.89
CA GLN A 125 -9.06 -1.17 -15.45
C GLN A 125 -8.76 -1.37 -13.96
N ILE A 126 -7.49 -1.48 -13.64
CA ILE A 126 -6.93 -1.53 -12.29
C ILE A 126 -6.15 -0.23 -12.08
N VAL A 127 -6.54 0.56 -11.08
CA VAL A 127 -5.82 1.78 -10.70
C VAL A 127 -4.90 1.48 -9.53
N LYS A 128 -3.60 1.68 -9.73
CA LYS A 128 -2.57 1.60 -8.69
C LYS A 128 -2.27 3.03 -8.21
N PRO A 129 -2.74 3.45 -7.04
CA PRO A 129 -2.60 4.83 -6.59
C PRO A 129 -1.12 5.17 -6.33
N GLY A 130 -0.76 6.41 -6.59
CA GLY A 130 0.58 6.91 -6.34
C GLY A 130 0.58 8.42 -6.17
N GLN A 131 1.52 8.92 -5.39
CA GLN A 131 1.68 10.36 -5.19
C GLN A 131 3.15 10.72 -5.02
N ASP A 132 3.53 11.85 -5.60
CA ASP A 132 4.83 12.49 -5.39
C ASP A 132 4.63 13.87 -4.77
N LEU A 133 5.32 14.13 -3.66
CA LEU A 133 5.43 15.45 -3.06
C LEU A 133 6.86 15.95 -3.19
N ILE A 134 7.01 17.24 -3.44
CA ILE A 134 8.26 17.95 -3.18
C ILE A 134 8.04 18.75 -1.90
N ILE A 135 8.89 18.53 -0.91
CA ILE A 135 8.84 19.22 0.37
C ILE A 135 10.12 19.99 0.60
N ARG A 136 10.03 21.07 1.35
CA ARG A 136 11.16 21.74 1.98
C ARG A 136 11.02 21.65 3.49
N ILE A 137 12.07 21.20 4.17
CA ILE A 137 12.09 21.08 5.63
C ILE A 137 12.75 22.31 6.27
N GLY A 138 12.47 22.59 7.53
CA GLY A 138 13.06 23.73 8.23
C GLY A 138 12.49 24.00 9.62
N ASN A 139 13.08 24.97 10.32
CA ASN A 139 12.55 25.49 11.57
C ASN A 139 11.64 26.68 11.26
N LEU A 140 10.48 26.39 10.69
CA LEU A 140 9.55 27.38 10.14
C LEU A 140 8.58 27.90 11.21
N THR A 141 9.10 28.22 12.39
CA THR A 141 8.32 28.77 13.51
C THR A 141 8.21 30.29 13.33
N GLY A 142 7.04 30.78 12.91
CA GLY A 142 6.80 32.22 12.79
C GLY A 142 5.59 32.59 11.91
N PRO A 143 5.07 33.82 12.02
CA PRO A 143 3.85 34.26 11.33
C PRO A 143 3.95 34.26 9.80
N ASN A 144 5.17 34.27 9.24
CA ASN A 144 5.42 34.28 7.80
C ASN A 144 5.49 32.87 7.18
N ASN A 145 5.34 31.80 7.97
CA ASN A 145 5.45 30.42 7.52
C ASN A 145 4.07 29.80 7.23
N ILE A 146 3.26 30.53 6.46
CA ILE A 146 1.92 30.12 6.03
C ILE A 146 2.04 28.85 5.19
N GLY A 147 1.35 27.77 5.59
CA GLY A 147 1.38 26.48 4.89
C GLY A 147 2.50 25.51 5.32
N ALA A 148 3.29 25.86 6.34
CA ALA A 148 4.19 24.89 6.98
C ALA A 148 3.39 23.96 7.92
N PHE A 149 3.65 22.68 7.82
CA PHE A 149 3.13 21.65 8.70
C PHE A 149 4.11 21.40 9.85
N ASP A 150 3.60 21.33 11.08
CA ASP A 150 4.36 20.80 12.21
C ASP A 150 4.54 19.29 12.03
N ALA A 151 5.81 18.85 11.98
CA ALA A 151 6.14 17.47 11.69
C ALA A 151 5.69 16.51 12.80
N ASN A 152 5.74 16.92 14.07
CA ASN A 152 5.29 16.08 15.19
C ASN A 152 3.76 15.92 15.17
N GLN A 153 3.02 17.00 14.87
CA GLN A 153 1.56 16.93 14.80
C GLN A 153 1.11 16.00 13.66
N VAL A 154 1.71 16.14 12.47
CA VAL A 154 1.41 15.26 11.33
C VAL A 154 1.77 13.82 11.65
N PHE A 155 2.96 13.58 12.22
CA PHE A 155 3.39 12.23 12.62
C PHE A 155 2.40 11.59 13.59
N ASN A 156 2.04 12.28 14.67
CA ASN A 156 1.14 11.76 15.69
C ASN A 156 -0.29 11.53 15.16
N ALA A 157 -0.75 12.39 14.23
CA ALA A 157 -2.09 12.28 13.66
C ALA A 157 -2.22 11.13 12.65
N ILE A 158 -1.17 10.86 11.86
CA ILE A 158 -1.22 9.90 10.75
C ILE A 158 -0.62 8.54 11.11
N ASN A 159 0.44 8.49 11.93
CA ASN A 159 1.11 7.25 12.29
C ASN A 159 0.18 6.14 12.83
N PRO A 160 -0.91 6.43 13.59
CA PRO A 160 -1.86 5.40 14.02
C PRO A 160 -2.73 4.82 12.89
N ARG A 161 -2.85 5.50 11.75
CA ARG A 161 -3.72 5.11 10.61
C ARG A 161 -3.01 4.17 9.63
N VAL A 162 -1.68 4.20 9.61
CA VAL A 162 -0.90 3.42 8.64
C VAL A 162 -0.65 1.99 9.13
N ASN A 163 -0.79 1.02 8.22
CA ASN A 163 -0.46 -0.37 8.51
C ASN A 163 1.04 -0.61 8.29
N ARG A 164 1.77 -1.09 9.31
CA ARG A 164 3.19 -1.45 9.20
C ARG A 164 3.35 -2.98 9.19
N PRO A 165 4.29 -3.54 8.41
CA PRO A 165 4.56 -4.98 8.49
C PRO A 165 5.05 -5.34 9.89
N LYS A 166 4.56 -6.46 10.44
CA LYS A 166 5.07 -6.98 11.73
C LYS A 166 6.53 -7.41 11.51
N LYS A 167 7.43 -6.98 12.40
CA LYS A 167 8.79 -7.53 12.45
C LYS A 167 8.67 -9.01 12.78
N ALA A 168 9.23 -9.86 11.92
CA ALA A 168 9.33 -11.30 12.14
C ALA A 168 10.29 -11.62 13.29
#